data_AF-A0A2L2Z4U0-F1
#
_entry.id   AF-A0A2L2Z4U0-F1
#
_cell.length_a   1.000
_cell.length_b   1.000
_cell.length_c   1.000
_cell.angle_alpha   90.00
_cell.angle_beta   90.00
_cell.angle_gamma   90.00
#
_symmetry.space_group_name_H-M   'P 1'
#
loop_
_entity.id
_entity.type
_entity.pdbx_description
1 polymer ?
#
loop_
_entity_poly.entity_id
_entity_poly.type
_entity_poly.pdbx_seq_one_letter_code
_entity_poly.pdbx_strand_id
1 'polypeptide(L)'
;LRIINEPTASSIAYGLDKKVTGVRNVLIFDLGGGTFDVSIITIEDGIFEVQSTEGDTHLGDEYFDTRLVYHFFQEFKRKHKK
;
A
#
# COMPACT_ATOMS: atom_id res chain seq x y z
N LEU A 1 10.34 20.56 10.52
CA LEU A 1 9.54 19.36 10.19
C LEU A 1 8.53 19.72 9.11
N ARG A 2 8.23 18.79 8.20
CA ARG A 2 7.19 18.95 7.16
C ARG A 2 6.31 17.71 7.16
N ILE A 3 5.00 17.88 7.10
CA ILE A 3 4.05 16.79 6.87
C ILE A 3 3.98 16.58 5.35
N ILE A 4 4.14 15.34 4.91
CA ILE A 4 4.02 14.93 3.51
C ILE A 4 3.07 13.75 3.42
N ASN A 5 2.41 13.61 2.29
CA ASN A 5 1.54 12.48 2.00
C ASN A 5 2.36 11.20 1.78
N GLU A 6 1.77 10.07 2.19
CA GLU A 6 2.35 8.74 2.10
C GLU A 6 2.85 8.34 0.71
N PRO A 7 2.09 8.51 -0.40
CA PRO A 7 2.57 8.08 -1.71
C PRO A 7 3.78 8.92 -2.19
N THR A 8 3.88 10.20 -1.79
CA THR A 8 5.11 10.99 -2.03
C THR A 8 6.27 10.50 -1.17
N ALA A 9 6.02 10.20 0.11
CA ALA A 9 7.04 9.66 1.01
C ALA A 9 7.63 8.33 0.48
N SER A 10 6.78 7.42 0.03
CA SER A 10 7.16 6.14 -0.58
C SER A 10 8.01 6.33 -1.84
N SER A 11 7.65 7.30 -2.70
CA SER A 11 8.42 7.62 -3.91
C SER A 11 9.81 8.18 -3.61
N ILE A 12 9.91 9.05 -2.60
CA ILE A 12 11.19 9.59 -2.13
C ILE A 12 12.04 8.48 -1.50
N ALA A 13 11.45 7.64 -0.65
CA ALA A 13 12.15 6.53 0.01
C ALA A 13 12.70 5.51 -0.99
N TYR A 14 11.99 5.26 -2.09
CA TYR A 14 12.48 4.42 -3.18
C TYR A 14 13.66 5.05 -3.95
N GLY A 15 13.90 6.35 -3.79
CA GLY A 15 14.98 7.09 -4.45
C GLY A 15 14.66 7.48 -5.89
N LEU A 16 13.38 7.72 -6.20
CA LEU A 16 12.95 8.20 -7.52
C LEU A 16 13.33 9.66 -7.76
N ASP A 17 13.67 10.41 -6.70
CA ASP A 17 14.20 11.77 -6.75
C ASP A 17 15.55 11.88 -7.48
N LYS A 18 16.35 10.81 -7.48
CA LYS A 18 17.74 10.82 -7.98
C LYS A 18 17.96 10.05 -9.30
N LYS A 19 16.93 9.38 -9.82
CA LYS A 19 17.08 8.39 -10.90
C LYS A 19 16.27 8.69 -12.17
N VAL A 20 15.57 9.82 -12.23
CA VAL A 20 14.62 10.09 -13.30
C VAL A 20 15.05 11.31 -14.09
N THR A 21 15.37 11.10 -15.37
CA THR A 21 15.53 12.16 -16.37
C THR A 21 14.26 12.22 -17.21
N GLY A 22 13.58 13.38 -17.24
CA GLY A 22 12.29 13.55 -17.92
C GLY A 22 11.08 13.13 -17.09
N VAL A 23 9.90 13.12 -17.72
CA VAL A 23 8.63 12.76 -17.07
C VAL A 23 8.53 11.26 -16.86
N ARG A 24 8.16 10.83 -15.65
CA ARG A 24 7.90 9.43 -15.33
C ARG A 24 6.61 9.26 -14.54
N ASN A 25 5.77 8.35 -14.98
CA ASN A 25 4.57 7.95 -14.25
C ASN A 25 4.88 6.71 -13.40
N VAL A 26 4.41 6.73 -12.16
CA VAL A 26 4.66 5.70 -11.15
C VAL A 26 3.33 5.33 -10.51
N LEU A 27 3.06 4.03 -10.43
CA LEU A 27 1.96 3.50 -9.65
C LEU A 27 2.51 3.07 -8.29
N ILE A 28 1.86 3.54 -7.23
CA ILE A 28 2.14 3.15 -5.86
C ILE A 28 1.02 2.26 -5.40
N PHE A 29 1.41 1.09 -4.91
CA PHE A 29 0.54 0.10 -4.31
C PHE A 29 0.80 0.14 -2.81
N ASP A 30 -0.18 0.58 -2.04
CA ASP A 30 -0.12 0.66 -0.59
C ASP A 30 -1.15 -0.29 0.01
N LEU A 31 -0.67 -1.32 0.71
CA LEU A 31 -1.49 -2.28 1.41
C LEU A 31 -1.11 -2.21 2.87
N GLY A 32 -1.92 -1.51 3.64
CA GLY A 32 -1.75 -1.35 5.08
C GLY A 32 -2.68 -2.24 5.89
N GLY A 33 -2.66 -2.06 7.20
CA GLY A 33 -3.42 -2.91 8.13
C GLY A 33 -4.93 -2.92 7.89
N GLY A 34 -5.52 -1.76 7.56
CA GLY A 34 -6.97 -1.62 7.38
C GLY A 34 -7.41 -1.14 6.00
N THR A 35 -6.50 -0.61 5.19
CA THR A 35 -6.81 0.00 3.89
C THR A 35 -5.87 -0.48 2.80
N PHE A 36 -6.39 -0.47 1.58
CA PHE A 36 -5.65 -0.74 0.38
C PHE A 36 -5.83 0.46 -0.54
N ASP A 37 -4.75 1.18 -0.80
CA ASP A 37 -4.75 2.42 -1.55
C ASP A 37 -3.79 2.31 -2.76
N VAL A 38 -4.21 2.85 -3.89
CA VAL A 38 -3.40 2.93 -5.10
C VAL A 38 -3.32 4.38 -5.54
N SER A 39 -2.10 4.87 -5.74
CA SER A 39 -1.87 6.22 -6.25
C SER A 39 -1.08 6.21 -7.55
N ILE A 40 -1.46 7.07 -8.49
CA ILE A 40 -0.63 7.39 -9.66
C ILE A 40 0.08 8.71 -9.39
N ILE A 41 1.41 8.70 -9.51
CA ILE A 41 2.25 9.88 -9.38
C ILE A 41 3.01 10.13 -10.67
N THR A 42 3.05 11.39 -11.08
CA THR A 42 3.96 11.88 -12.12
C THR A 42 5.17 12.51 -11.43
N ILE A 43 6.37 12.15 -11.89
CA ILE A 43 7.64 12.69 -11.44
C ILE A 43 8.32 13.40 -12.60
N GLU A 44 8.59 14.68 -12.44
CA GLU A 44 9.28 15.51 -13.43
C GLU A 44 10.21 16.49 -12.69
N ASP A 45 11.51 16.46 -13.00
CA ASP A 45 12.53 17.36 -12.43
C ASP A 45 12.50 17.47 -10.89
N GLY A 46 12.24 16.34 -10.22
CA GLY A 46 12.16 16.26 -8.75
C GLY A 46 10.85 16.77 -8.15
N ILE A 47 9.89 17.19 -8.97
CA ILE A 47 8.53 17.50 -8.57
C ILE A 47 7.71 16.21 -8.63
N PHE A 48 6.98 15.94 -7.54
CA PHE A 48 6.09 14.79 -7.41
C PHE A 48 4.65 15.29 -7.40
N GLU A 49 3.88 14.90 -8.40
CA GLU A 49 2.47 15.27 -8.53
C GLU A 49 1.58 14.04 -8.47
N VAL A 50 0.71 13.97 -7.47
CA VAL A 50 -0.30 12.92 -7.35
C VAL A 50 -1.42 13.21 -8.35
N GLN A 51 -1.60 12.34 -9.34
CA GLN A 51 -2.62 12.47 -10.37
C GLN A 51 -3.97 11.93 -9.88
N SER A 52 -3.94 10.80 -9.17
CA SER A 52 -5.11 10.17 -8.59
C SER A 52 -4.71 9.25 -7.45
N THR A 53 -5.65 9.06 -6.52
CA THR A 53 -5.59 8.06 -5.47
C THR A 53 -6.97 7.43 -5.37
N GLU A 54 -7.04 6.11 -5.35
CA GLU A 54 -8.28 5.35 -5.13
C GLU A 54 -7.95 4.07 -4.36
N GLY A 55 -8.92 3.52 -3.64
CA GLY A 55 -8.66 2.39 -2.75
C GLY A 55 -9.90 1.76 -2.13
N ASP A 56 -9.69 0.75 -1.31
CA ASP A 56 -10.69 0.12 -0.46
C ASP A 56 -10.30 0.33 1.01
N THR A 57 -11.12 1.11 1.72
CA THR A 57 -10.90 1.44 3.13
C THR A 57 -11.20 0.30 4.11
N HIS A 58 -11.59 -0.88 3.61
CA HIS A 58 -11.91 -2.06 4.40
C HIS A 58 -11.09 -3.29 3.99
N LEU A 59 -10.16 -3.13 3.05
CA LEU A 59 -9.28 -4.19 2.59
C LEU A 59 -7.87 -3.89 3.08
N GLY A 60 -7.43 -4.57 4.13
CA GLY A 60 -6.07 -4.48 4.62
C GLY A 60 -5.59 -5.79 5.22
N ASP A 61 -4.39 -5.77 5.80
CA ASP A 61 -3.72 -6.91 6.43
C ASP A 61 -4.62 -7.62 7.45
N GLU A 62 -5.43 -6.86 8.20
CA GLU A 62 -6.38 -7.36 9.19
C GLU A 62 -7.40 -8.35 8.59
N TYR A 63 -7.76 -8.17 7.32
CA TYR A 63 -8.63 -9.10 6.62
C TYR A 63 -7.94 -10.45 6.40
N PHE A 64 -6.66 -10.44 6.04
CA PHE A 64 -5.86 -11.65 5.87
C PHE A 64 -5.63 -12.36 7.21
N ASP A 65 -5.30 -11.60 8.25
CA ASP A 65 -5.15 -12.13 9.61
C ASP A 65 -6.43 -12.80 10.09
N THR A 66 -7.57 -12.15 9.91
CA THR A 66 -8.88 -12.70 10.27
C THR A 66 -9.16 -14.01 9.52
N ARG A 67 -8.89 -14.03 8.20
CA ARG A 67 -9.07 -15.24 7.37
C ARG A 67 -8.17 -16.39 7.84
N LEU A 68 -6.92 -16.10 8.18
CA LEU A 68 -5.97 -17.10 8.69
C LEU A 68 -6.42 -17.65 10.05
N VAL A 69 -6.85 -16.79 10.96
CA VAL A 69 -7.38 -17.20 12.27
C VAL A 69 -8.58 -18.13 12.10
N TYR A 70 -9.55 -17.75 11.25
CA TYR A 70 -10.69 -18.62 10.98
C TYR A 70 -10.29 -19.94 10.35
N HIS A 71 -9.34 -19.94 9.40
CA HIS A 71 -8.84 -21.17 8.79
C HIS A 71 -8.25 -22.12 9.84
N PHE A 72 -7.34 -21.63 10.68
CA PHE A 72 -6.71 -22.46 11.71
C PHE A 72 -7.69 -22.88 12.81
N PHE A 73 -8.68 -22.06 13.14
CA PHE A 73 -9.75 -22.43 14.04
C PHE A 73 -10.55 -23.64 13.53
N GLN A 74 -10.91 -23.65 12.24
CA GLN A 74 -11.62 -24.78 11.63
C GLN A 74 -10.74 -26.03 11.56
N GLU A 75 -9.47 -25.86 11.19
CA GLU A 75 -8.50 -26.97 11.18
C GLU A 75 -8.31 -27.59 12.56
N PHE A 76 -8.25 -26.76 13.61
CA PHE A 76 -8.15 -27.23 14.98
C PHE A 76 -9.39 -28.04 15.38
N LYS A 77 -10.61 -27.53 15.12
CA LYS A 77 -11.86 -28.27 15.36
C LYS A 77 -11.89 -29.62 14.64
N ARG A 78 -11.44 -29.65 13.39
CA ARG A 78 -11.39 -30.88 12.57
C ARG A 78 -10.42 -31.91 13.14
N LYS A 79 -9.22 -31.48 13.58
CA LYS A 79 -8.16 -32.37 14.08
C LYS A 79 -8.39 -32.86 15.50
N HIS A 80 -9.00 -32.04 16.36
CA HIS A 80 -9.10 -32.32 17.80
C HIS A 80 -10.53 -32.64 18.27
N LYS A 81 -11.43 -33.04 17.35
CA LYS A 81 -12.83 -33.45 17.57
C LYS A 81 -13.19 -33.70 19.05
N LYS A 82 -13.59 -32.63 19.73
CA LYS A 82 -14.61 -32.66 20.78
C LYS A 82 -15.84 -31.98 20.22
#